data_AF-K8XTY7-F1
#
_entry.id   AF-K8XTY7-F1
#
_cell.length_a   1.000
_cell.length_b   1.000
_cell.length_c   1.000
_cell.angle_alpha   90.00
_cell.angle_beta   90.00
_cell.angle_gamma   90.00
#
_symmetry.space_group_name_H-M   'P 1'
#
loop_
_entity.id
_entity.type
_entity.pdbx_description
1 polymer ?
#
loop_
_entity_poly.entity_id
_entity_poly.type
_entity_poly.pdbx_seq_one_letter_code
_entity_poly.pdbx_strand_id
1 'polypeptide(L)'
;MYVVIRVAETDPRFLQKSPAGWFKGKDPSVPVATLEPAWVPGSPVVYLGKANGGATGCRGLRKRLDEYRRHGAGEPVGHWGGHHIWQLADSEDLVVGWKPTADTDARALERYMIAEFSSDDAKRPFANLTG
;
A
#
# COMPACT_ATOMS: atom_id res chain seq x y z
N MET A 1 11.31 4.90 3.64
CA MET A 1 10.14 4.00 3.81
C MET A 1 8.88 4.82 4.04
N TYR A 2 7.71 4.28 3.72
CA TYR A 2 6.42 4.82 4.12
C TYR A 2 5.48 3.71 4.58
N VAL A 3 4.51 4.08 5.39
CA VAL A 3 3.46 3.23 5.95
C VAL A 3 2.12 3.89 5.67
N VAL A 4 1.12 3.08 5.37
CA VAL A 4 -0.28 3.51 5.32
C VAL A 4 -0.99 2.86 6.47
N ILE A 5 -1.69 3.66 7.26
CA ILE A 5 -2.45 3.19 8.42
C ILE A 5 -3.93 3.55 8.27
N ARG A 6 -4.78 2.68 8.79
CA ARG A 6 -6.21 2.91 8.97
C ARG A 6 -6.45 3.15 10.47
N VAL A 7 -6.96 4.34 10.80
CA VAL A 7 -7.16 4.76 12.20
C VAL A 7 -8.43 4.14 12.79
N ALA A 8 -9.43 3.84 11.95
CA ALA A 8 -10.64 3.17 12.40
C ALA A 8 -10.33 1.75 12.91
N GLU A 9 -10.83 1.43 14.10
CA GLU A 9 -10.65 0.13 14.77
C GLU A 9 -11.71 -0.92 14.35
N THR A 10 -12.72 -0.50 13.59
CA THR A 10 -13.79 -1.38 13.10
C THR A 10 -13.33 -2.22 11.90
N ASP A 11 -14.03 -3.30 11.58
CA ASP A 11 -13.80 -3.99 10.31
C ASP A 11 -14.15 -3.10 9.11
N PRO A 12 -13.36 -3.14 8.04
CA PRO A 12 -13.59 -2.31 6.87
C PRO A 12 -14.73 -2.88 6.03
N ARG A 13 -15.31 -2.01 5.23
CA ARG A 13 -16.15 -2.43 4.09
C ARG A 13 -15.30 -2.42 2.84
N PHE A 14 -15.41 -3.47 2.03
CA PHE A 14 -14.73 -3.54 0.74
C PHE A 14 -15.62 -3.07 -0.41
N LEU A 15 -15.04 -2.28 -1.32
CA LEU A 15 -15.66 -1.88 -2.57
C LEU A 15 -15.51 -2.99 -3.61
N GLN A 16 -16.54 -3.20 -4.42
CA GLN A 16 -16.47 -4.12 -5.57
C GLN A 16 -15.55 -3.61 -6.69
N LYS A 17 -15.39 -2.29 -6.78
CA LYS A 17 -14.55 -1.63 -7.77
C LYS A 17 -13.61 -0.65 -7.08
N SER A 18 -12.36 -0.69 -7.47
CA SER A 18 -11.35 0.29 -7.06
C SER A 18 -11.57 1.61 -7.79
N PRO A 19 -11.51 2.77 -7.12
CA PRO A 19 -11.48 4.08 -7.76
C PRO A 19 -10.13 4.39 -8.43
N ALA A 20 -9.11 3.55 -8.19
CA ALA A 20 -7.76 3.82 -8.67
C ALA A 20 -7.65 3.72 -10.20
N GLY A 21 -6.66 4.43 -10.74
CA GLY A 21 -6.51 4.61 -12.18
C GLY A 21 -6.01 3.37 -12.93
N TRP A 22 -6.54 3.18 -14.14
CA TRP A 22 -6.22 2.04 -15.01
C TRP A 22 -4.90 2.25 -15.75
N PHE A 23 -3.77 2.08 -15.06
CA PHE A 23 -2.46 2.21 -15.68
C PHE A 23 -2.24 1.11 -16.73
N LYS A 24 -1.95 1.51 -17.96
CA LYS A 24 -1.80 0.60 -19.13
C LYS A 24 -3.04 -0.30 -19.35
N GLY A 25 -4.24 0.22 -19.07
CA GLY A 25 -5.50 -0.49 -19.30
C GLY A 25 -5.77 -1.65 -18.33
N LYS A 26 -5.01 -1.75 -17.23
CA LYS A 26 -5.20 -2.78 -16.21
C LYS A 26 -6.14 -2.29 -15.11
N ASP A 27 -7.25 -3.01 -14.90
CA ASP A 27 -8.18 -2.76 -13.78
C ASP A 27 -7.48 -3.05 -12.44
N PRO A 28 -7.41 -2.09 -11.50
CA PRO A 28 -6.85 -2.32 -10.17
C PRO A 28 -7.81 -3.04 -9.21
N SER A 29 -9.03 -3.35 -9.62
CA SER A 29 -10.00 -4.08 -8.79
C SER A 29 -9.68 -5.58 -8.73
N VAL A 30 -9.86 -6.16 -7.55
CA VAL A 30 -9.86 -7.61 -7.32
C VAL A 30 -11.19 -8.04 -6.68
N PRO A 31 -11.58 -9.33 -6.75
CA PRO A 31 -12.77 -9.82 -6.08
C PRO A 31 -12.71 -9.60 -4.56
N VAL A 32 -13.83 -9.25 -3.93
CA VAL A 32 -13.90 -9.09 -2.45
C VAL A 32 -13.49 -10.35 -1.70
N ALA A 33 -13.78 -11.53 -2.25
CA ALA A 33 -13.31 -12.81 -1.71
C ALA A 33 -11.77 -12.96 -1.66
N THR A 34 -11.02 -12.11 -2.37
CA THR A 34 -9.55 -11.99 -2.24
C THR A 34 -9.15 -11.08 -1.08
N LEU A 35 -9.96 -10.06 -0.78
CA LEU A 35 -9.69 -9.03 0.22
C LEU A 35 -10.04 -9.50 1.64
N GLU A 36 -11.18 -10.15 1.82
CA GLU A 36 -11.66 -10.63 3.12
C GLU A 36 -10.64 -11.53 3.86
N PRO A 37 -10.09 -12.61 3.26
CA PRO A 37 -9.11 -13.45 3.95
C PRO A 37 -7.76 -12.74 4.17
N ALA A 38 -7.46 -11.71 3.38
CA ALA A 38 -6.24 -10.90 3.49
C ALA A 38 -6.30 -9.89 4.64
N TRP A 39 -7.49 -9.54 5.13
CA TRP A 39 -7.65 -8.60 6.24
C TRP A 39 -7.03 -9.14 7.54
N VAL A 40 -6.42 -8.22 8.30
CA VAL A 40 -5.80 -8.47 9.60
C VAL A 40 -6.56 -7.64 10.65
N PRO A 41 -7.54 -8.24 11.37
CA PRO A 41 -8.34 -7.53 12.36
C PRO A 41 -7.47 -6.92 13.46
N GLY A 42 -7.81 -5.70 13.89
CA GLY A 42 -7.11 -5.01 14.97
C GLY A 42 -5.76 -4.38 14.61
N SER A 43 -5.23 -4.65 13.41
CA SER A 43 -3.98 -4.03 12.97
C SER A 43 -4.24 -2.69 12.27
N PRO A 44 -3.65 -1.57 12.74
CA PRO A 44 -3.79 -0.29 12.08
C PRO A 44 -2.96 -0.21 10.79
N VAL A 45 -1.93 -1.05 10.62
CA VAL A 45 -1.01 -0.99 9.48
C VAL A 45 -1.59 -1.78 8.31
N VAL A 46 -1.99 -1.07 7.24
CA VAL A 46 -2.58 -1.70 6.06
C VAL A 46 -1.60 -1.86 4.90
N TYR A 47 -0.53 -1.05 4.85
CA TYR A 47 0.49 -1.16 3.81
C TYR A 47 1.86 -0.65 4.27
N LEU A 48 2.90 -1.36 3.87
CA LEU A 48 4.30 -0.96 3.98
C LEU A 48 4.88 -0.81 2.58
N GLY A 49 5.44 0.37 2.30
CA GLY A 49 5.99 0.68 0.99
C GLY A 49 7.38 1.28 1.05
N LYS A 50 8.17 0.97 0.02
CA LYS A 50 9.47 1.61 -0.21
C LYS A 50 9.48 2.59 -1.38
N ALA A 51 10.43 3.50 -1.31
CA ALA A 51 10.81 4.39 -2.40
C ALA A 51 12.32 4.28 -2.61
N ASN A 52 12.75 4.34 -3.85
CA ASN A 52 14.14 4.18 -4.27
C ASN A 52 14.52 5.30 -5.24
N GLY A 53 15.83 5.63 -5.24
CA GLY A 53 16.49 6.65 -6.08
C GLY A 53 16.11 6.64 -7.57
N GLY A 54 15.69 5.48 -8.06
CA GLY A 54 15.63 5.19 -9.49
C GLY A 54 17.04 5.18 -10.11
N ALA A 55 17.13 4.86 -11.40
CA ALA A 55 18.41 4.74 -12.09
C ALA A 55 19.22 6.06 -12.13
N THR A 56 18.54 7.21 -12.07
CA THR A 56 19.16 8.54 -12.16
C THR A 56 19.26 9.26 -10.81
N GLY A 57 18.85 8.64 -9.70
CA GLY A 57 18.80 9.28 -8.37
C GLY A 57 17.65 10.30 -8.17
N CYS A 58 16.93 10.67 -9.24
CA CYS A 58 15.86 11.68 -9.18
C CYS A 58 14.49 11.14 -8.76
N ARG A 59 14.35 9.83 -8.51
CA ARG A 59 13.13 9.25 -7.93
C ARG A 59 13.35 9.10 -6.43
N GLY A 60 12.38 9.51 -5.64
CA GLY A 60 12.48 9.44 -4.19
C GLY A 60 11.12 9.32 -3.57
N LEU A 61 11.09 9.37 -2.25
CA LEU A 61 9.86 9.24 -1.47
C LEU A 61 8.76 10.21 -1.94
N ARG A 62 9.07 11.49 -2.15
CA ARG A 62 8.12 12.49 -2.65
C ARG A 62 7.45 12.04 -3.96
N LYS A 63 8.24 11.61 -4.94
CA LYS A 63 7.70 11.15 -6.23
C LYS A 63 6.86 9.89 -6.05
N ARG A 64 7.29 8.96 -5.20
CA ARG A 64 6.57 7.71 -4.95
C ARG A 64 5.20 7.96 -4.31
N LEU A 65 5.12 8.91 -3.37
CA LEU A 65 3.88 9.31 -2.72
C LEU A 65 2.97 10.14 -3.64
N ASP A 66 3.53 10.93 -4.55
CA ASP A 66 2.75 11.58 -5.62
C ASP A 66 2.12 10.55 -6.56
N GLU A 67 2.89 9.56 -7.02
CA GLU A 67 2.39 8.44 -7.83
C GLU A 67 1.29 7.66 -7.08
N TYR A 68 1.47 7.40 -5.77
CA TYR A 68 0.46 6.77 -4.91
C TYR A 68 -0.85 7.57 -4.89
N ARG A 69 -0.78 8.88 -4.56
CA ARG A 69 -1.96 9.76 -4.46
C ARG A 69 -2.69 9.85 -5.80
N ARG A 70 -1.96 10.06 -6.89
CA ARG A 70 -2.55 10.20 -8.24
C ARG A 70 -3.20 8.91 -8.71
N HIS A 71 -2.57 7.77 -8.43
CA HIS A 71 -3.17 6.46 -8.72
C HIS A 71 -4.49 6.28 -7.97
N GLY A 72 -4.55 6.58 -6.66
CA GLY A 72 -5.79 6.52 -5.89
C GLY A 72 -6.88 7.48 -6.37
N ALA A 73 -6.48 8.64 -6.91
CA ALA A 73 -7.38 9.63 -7.51
C ALA A 73 -7.88 9.25 -8.92
N GLY A 74 -7.66 8.01 -9.38
CA GLY A 74 -8.14 7.54 -10.69
C GLY A 74 -7.21 7.85 -11.86
N GLU A 75 -6.05 8.47 -11.64
CA GLU A 75 -5.12 8.77 -12.74
C GLU A 75 -4.36 7.52 -13.20
N PRO A 76 -4.15 7.31 -14.52
CA PRO A 76 -3.43 6.17 -15.05
C PRO A 76 -1.92 6.31 -14.84
N VAL A 77 -1.46 6.15 -13.60
CA VAL A 77 -0.07 6.28 -13.15
C VAL A 77 0.47 4.94 -12.64
N GLY A 78 1.74 4.67 -12.90
CA GLY A 78 2.38 3.39 -12.53
C GLY A 78 2.61 3.21 -11.04
N HIS A 79 1.57 2.83 -10.29
CA HIS A 79 1.64 2.54 -8.86
C HIS A 79 0.81 1.29 -8.46
N TRP A 80 1.18 0.13 -8.98
CA TRP A 80 0.43 -1.11 -8.72
C TRP A 80 0.62 -1.70 -7.31
N GLY A 81 1.77 -1.48 -6.68
CA GLY A 81 2.03 -1.97 -5.33
C GLY A 81 1.03 -1.36 -4.34
N GLY A 82 0.41 -2.19 -3.50
CA GLY A 82 -0.59 -1.72 -2.54
C GLY A 82 -1.96 -1.39 -3.13
N HIS A 83 -2.28 -1.74 -4.38
CA HIS A 83 -3.56 -1.37 -5.00
C HIS A 83 -4.81 -1.83 -4.24
N HIS A 84 -4.73 -2.89 -3.44
CA HIS A 84 -5.84 -3.38 -2.59
C HIS A 84 -6.38 -2.32 -1.62
N ILE A 85 -5.55 -1.37 -1.19
CA ILE A 85 -5.94 -0.28 -0.28
C ILE A 85 -7.11 0.52 -0.86
N TRP A 86 -7.16 0.71 -2.17
CA TRP A 86 -8.19 1.50 -2.83
C TRP A 86 -9.56 0.82 -2.85
N GLN A 87 -9.65 -0.47 -2.50
CA GLN A 87 -10.94 -1.14 -2.28
C GLN A 87 -11.40 -1.08 -0.81
N LEU A 88 -10.70 -0.37 0.07
CA LEU A 88 -11.27 0.04 1.35
C LEU A 88 -12.25 1.19 1.09
N ALA A 89 -13.49 1.05 1.58
CA ALA A 89 -14.53 2.07 1.40
C ALA A 89 -14.18 3.42 2.03
N ASP A 90 -13.31 3.41 3.03
CA ASP A 90 -12.76 4.56 3.74
C ASP A 90 -11.30 4.84 3.36
N SER A 91 -10.89 4.47 2.14
CA SER A 91 -9.52 4.69 1.65
C SER A 91 -9.09 6.17 1.63
N GLU A 92 -10.04 7.11 1.59
CA GLU A 92 -9.79 8.55 1.69
C GLU A 92 -9.33 8.99 3.09
N ASP A 93 -9.69 8.23 4.14
CA ASP A 93 -9.38 8.54 5.54
C ASP A 93 -8.02 7.95 5.99
N LEU A 94 -7.32 7.27 5.09
CA LEU A 94 -6.05 6.62 5.41
C LEU A 94 -4.94 7.62 5.63
N VAL A 95 -4.12 7.36 6.65
CA VAL A 95 -3.00 8.23 7.00
C VAL A 95 -1.71 7.64 6.45
N VAL A 96 -0.91 8.49 5.80
CA VAL A 96 0.42 8.10 5.28
C VAL A 96 1.50 8.67 6.19
N GLY A 97 2.25 7.79 6.84
CA GLY A 97 3.47 8.12 7.56
C GLY A 97 4.71 7.79 6.75
N TRP A 98 5.80 8.53 6.93
CA TRP A 98 7.07 8.20 6.29
C TRP A 98 8.28 8.45 7.17
N LYS A 99 9.32 7.67 6.91
CA LYS A 99 10.63 7.82 7.55
C LYS A 99 11.71 7.81 6.47
N PRO A 100 12.51 8.89 6.35
CA PRO A 100 13.72 8.86 5.54
C PRO A 100 14.66 7.77 6.04
N THR A 101 15.22 6.99 5.13
CA THR A 101 16.15 5.90 5.44
C THR A 101 17.41 6.18 4.62
N ALA A 102 18.48 6.62 5.29
CA ALA A 102 19.78 6.86 4.65
C ALA A 102 20.40 5.52 4.24
N ASP A 103 20.96 5.44 3.02
CA ASP A 103 21.80 4.37 2.40
C ASP A 103 21.49 2.89 2.67
N THR A 104 20.40 2.60 3.37
CA THR A 104 19.91 1.26 3.65
C THR A 104 19.23 0.77 2.39
N ASP A 105 19.50 -0.47 1.98
CA ASP A 105 18.74 -1.12 0.91
C ASP A 105 17.25 -1.09 1.29
N ALA A 106 16.51 -0.17 0.68
CA ALA A 106 15.09 0.05 0.97
C ALA A 106 14.27 -1.21 0.69
N ARG A 107 14.74 -2.11 -0.18
CA ARG A 107 14.10 -3.41 -0.42
C ARG A 107 14.37 -4.37 0.73
N ALA A 108 15.60 -4.43 1.25
CA ALA A 108 15.90 -5.24 2.43
C ALA A 108 15.12 -4.79 3.66
N LEU A 109 15.05 -3.47 3.88
CA LEU A 109 14.29 -2.90 4.99
C LEU A 109 12.79 -3.16 4.86
N GLU A 110 12.20 -3.02 3.67
CA GLU A 110 10.79 -3.37 3.43
C GLU A 110 10.51 -4.83 3.74
N ARG A 111 11.35 -5.76 3.25
CA ARG A 111 11.20 -7.19 3.56
C ARG A 111 11.28 -7.47 5.05
N TYR A 112 12.24 -6.85 5.74
CA TYR A 112 12.38 -6.98 7.18
C TYR A 112 11.13 -6.49 7.91
N MET A 113 10.63 -5.28 7.60
CA MET A 113 9.43 -4.75 8.26
C MET A 113 8.17 -5.58 7.99
N ILE A 114 8.02 -6.14 6.77
CA ILE A 114 6.91 -7.05 6.45
C ILE A 114 7.06 -8.37 7.22
N ALA A 115 8.28 -8.88 7.37
CA ALA A 115 8.55 -10.11 8.12
C ALA A 115 8.24 -9.93 9.62
N GLU A 116 8.69 -8.83 10.23
CA GLU A 116 8.38 -8.49 11.63
C GLU A 116 6.87 -8.33 11.85
N PHE A 117 6.16 -7.67 10.92
CA PHE A 117 4.70 -7.62 10.99
C PHE A 117 4.08 -9.02 10.93
N SER A 118 4.58 -9.86 10.03
CA SER A 118 4.01 -11.19 9.81
C SER A 118 4.29 -12.16 10.96
N SER A 119 5.35 -11.95 11.75
CA SER A 119 5.58 -12.76 12.96
C SER A 119 4.58 -12.46 14.06
N ASP A 120 4.09 -11.22 14.15
CA ASP A 120 3.12 -10.80 15.17
C ASP A 120 1.69 -11.20 14.78
N ASP A 121 1.34 -11.09 13.49
CA ASP A 121 -0.04 -11.23 12.99
C ASP A 121 -0.31 -12.54 12.21
N ALA A 122 0.71 -13.39 11.99
CA ALA A 122 0.68 -14.57 11.11
C ALA A 122 0.22 -14.30 9.65
N LYS A 123 0.04 -13.04 9.28
CA LYS A 123 -0.35 -12.53 7.97
C LYS A 123 0.50 -11.32 7.62
N ARG A 124 0.63 -11.03 6.33
CA ARG A 124 1.24 -9.79 5.85
C ARG A 124 0.29 -8.60 6.05
N PRO A 125 0.78 -7.34 6.05
CA PRO A 125 -0.11 -6.19 6.00
C PRO A 125 -1.07 -6.32 4.80
N PHE A 126 -2.32 -5.91 5.00
CA PHE A 126 -3.44 -6.14 4.09
C PHE A 126 -3.11 -5.93 2.61
N ALA A 127 -2.37 -4.88 2.26
CA ALA A 127 -2.07 -4.55 0.86
C ALA A 127 -0.68 -5.02 0.37
N ASN A 128 0.07 -5.78 1.16
CA ASN A 128 1.37 -6.38 0.82
C ASN A 128 1.25 -7.85 0.34
N LEU A 129 0.11 -8.24 -0.25
CA LEU A 129 -0.20 -9.63 -0.65
C LEU A 129 0.72 -10.20 -1.73
N THR A 130 1.32 -9.34 -2.55
CA THR A 130 2.27 -9.73 -3.59
C THR A 130 3.54 -8.90 -3.42
N GLY A 131 4.65 -9.53 -3.03
CA GLY A 131 5.92 -8.84 -2.75
C GLY A 131 6.98 -9.69 -2.08
#